data_AF-A0AB39UBT4-F1
#
_entry.id   AF-A0AB39UBT4-F1
#
_cell.length_a   1.000
_cell.length_b   1.000
_cell.length_c   1.000
_cell.angle_alpha   90.00
_cell.angle_beta   90.00
_cell.angle_gamma   90.00
#
_symmetry.space_group_name_H-M   'P 1'
#
loop_
_entity.id
_entity.type
_entity.pdbx_description
1 polymer ?
#
loop_
_entity_poly.entity_id
_entity_poly.type
_entity_poly.pdbx_seq_one_letter_code
_entity_poly.pdbx_strand_id
1 'polypeptide(L)'
;MPALTPVSGVDGQHRASGRTARRGAQHHEDPSQATPVSLRSMLWALNEAPTGKDATAKVILIALGDYANPDGTGAYPSLATLSRIAEVSRRTVQYKLRLLERSGAIRHGDQRLASYLPGNHRPTVWDLNLRTTRHRAEDTTVTGADPAPVDVHRDAASAVQGCNHSPVDMQHGAHEPYNPTNNPGERLPHRRRRPTMSGIGDWRPDSAHHALATTLGLDCDAEFAKFRDRCLSSAQVSADWDASFRNWLRRGLELNLTVKARHPSGHAHTHTWKCTHVLALLRRDEENATPDGLAVTLAKLLNTGITGIQALQRLGLPTDDDLSTP
;
A
#
# COMPACT_ATOMS: atom_id res chain seq x y z
N MET A 1 -41.49 -18.23 -60.14
CA MET A 1 -42.66 -17.68 -60.85
C MET A 1 -43.94 -18.27 -60.24
N PRO A 2 -45.04 -17.49 -60.23
CA PRO A 2 -45.99 -17.24 -59.12
C PRO A 2 -47.19 -18.23 -59.13
N ALA A 3 -48.28 -18.18 -58.35
CA ALA A 3 -49.07 -17.11 -57.72
C ALA A 3 -50.07 -17.72 -56.68
N LEU A 4 -50.34 -17.07 -55.52
CA LEU A 4 -51.58 -16.33 -55.14
C LEU A 4 -52.87 -17.20 -55.07
N THR A 5 -53.37 -17.60 -53.88
CA THR A 5 -54.49 -17.04 -53.03
C THR A 5 -55.89 -17.05 -53.71
N PRO A 6 -57.08 -17.07 -53.05
CA PRO A 6 -57.45 -16.46 -51.74
C PRO A 6 -58.55 -17.23 -50.88
N VAL A 7 -58.71 -16.99 -49.56
CA VAL A 7 -59.69 -16.12 -48.81
C VAL A 7 -61.02 -16.76 -48.31
N SER A 8 -61.31 -16.48 -47.03
CA SER A 8 -62.60 -16.42 -46.28
C SER A 8 -63.32 -17.72 -45.87
N GLY A 9 -63.86 -17.86 -44.65
CA GLY A 9 -64.03 -16.90 -43.55
C GLY A 9 -64.62 -17.52 -42.26
N VAL A 10 -64.59 -16.69 -41.19
CA VAL A 10 -65.59 -16.44 -40.09
C VAL A 10 -66.66 -17.51 -39.80
N ASP A 11 -67.11 -17.79 -38.58
CA ASP A 11 -67.11 -17.15 -37.26
C ASP A 11 -67.62 -18.20 -36.24
N GLY A 12 -67.35 -18.07 -34.94
CA GLY A 12 -67.97 -18.97 -33.95
C GLY A 12 -67.49 -18.78 -32.51
N GLN A 13 -68.02 -17.76 -31.84
CA GLN A 13 -67.82 -17.45 -30.43
C GLN A 13 -68.23 -18.58 -29.49
N HIS A 14 -67.43 -18.83 -28.44
CA HIS A 14 -67.96 -19.13 -27.10
C HIS A 14 -67.06 -18.55 -26.02
N ARG A 15 -67.64 -17.61 -25.26
CA ARG A 15 -67.11 -17.08 -24.00
C ARG A 15 -67.20 -18.17 -22.92
N ALA A 16 -66.14 -18.35 -22.15
CA ALA A 16 -66.24 -18.81 -20.76
C ALA A 16 -65.08 -18.22 -19.94
N SER A 17 -65.45 -17.47 -18.91
CA SER A 17 -64.59 -16.87 -17.91
C SER A 17 -63.77 -17.91 -17.15
N GLY A 18 -62.45 -17.75 -17.14
CA GLY A 18 -61.52 -18.42 -16.23
C GLY A 18 -60.63 -17.37 -15.57
N ARG A 19 -61.03 -16.94 -14.37
CA ARG A 19 -60.26 -16.05 -13.49
C ARG A 19 -59.02 -16.81 -12.98
N THR A 20 -57.95 -16.05 -12.75
CA THR A 20 -56.85 -16.30 -11.81
C THR A 20 -55.90 -17.49 -12.06
N ALA A 21 -54.70 -17.18 -12.56
CA ALA A 21 -53.43 -17.44 -11.86
C ALA A 21 -52.25 -17.02 -12.78
N ARG A 22 -51.87 -15.74 -12.75
CA ARG A 22 -50.55 -15.32 -13.23
C ARG A 22 -49.52 -16.02 -12.33
N ARG A 23 -48.88 -17.04 -12.87
CA ARG A 23 -47.73 -17.74 -12.29
C ARG A 23 -46.69 -16.66 -11.93
N GLY A 24 -46.54 -16.41 -10.64
CA GLY A 24 -45.64 -15.40 -10.10
C GLY A 24 -44.24 -15.66 -10.61
N ALA A 25 -43.73 -14.68 -11.37
CA ALA A 25 -42.29 -14.45 -11.42
C ALA A 25 -41.85 -14.26 -9.97
N GLN A 26 -41.19 -15.27 -9.42
CA GLN A 26 -40.47 -15.15 -8.16
C GLN A 26 -39.29 -14.22 -8.43
N HIS A 27 -39.55 -12.92 -8.37
CA HIS A 27 -38.54 -11.97 -7.97
C HIS A 27 -38.11 -12.38 -6.58
N HIS A 28 -36.90 -12.92 -6.49
CA HIS A 28 -36.21 -13.09 -5.23
C HIS A 28 -35.94 -11.67 -4.72
N GLU A 29 -36.87 -11.14 -3.93
CA GLU A 29 -36.67 -9.90 -3.20
C GLU A 29 -35.54 -10.14 -2.19
N ASP A 30 -34.39 -9.53 -2.48
CA ASP A 30 -33.22 -9.48 -1.60
C ASP A 30 -33.63 -8.67 -0.37
N PRO A 31 -33.69 -9.25 0.85
CA PRO A 31 -34.12 -8.53 2.02
C PRO A 31 -33.00 -7.59 2.42
N SER A 32 -33.12 -6.35 1.94
CA SER A 32 -32.50 -5.19 2.55
C SER A 32 -32.79 -5.21 4.05
N GLN A 33 -31.79 -5.67 4.82
CA GLN A 33 -31.74 -5.49 6.26
C GLN A 33 -31.61 -4.01 6.57
N ALA A 34 -32.74 -3.30 6.53
CA ALA A 34 -32.92 -2.04 7.22
C ALA A 34 -33.35 -2.36 8.65
N THR A 35 -32.40 -2.81 9.47
CA THR A 35 -32.54 -2.72 10.94
C THR A 35 -32.64 -1.24 11.32
N PRO A 36 -33.38 -0.88 12.38
CA PRO A 36 -33.60 0.52 12.74
C PRO A 36 -32.26 1.23 13.01
N VAL A 37 -31.91 2.14 12.11
CA VAL A 37 -30.78 3.06 12.20
C VAL A 37 -30.79 3.79 13.54
N SER A 38 -29.71 3.66 14.32
CA SER A 38 -29.58 4.33 15.62
C SER A 38 -28.93 5.70 15.46
N LEU A 39 -29.76 6.76 15.48
CA LEU A 39 -29.28 8.15 15.54
C LEU A 39 -28.34 8.37 16.74
N ARG A 40 -28.58 7.66 17.86
CA ARG A 40 -27.76 7.73 19.08
C ARG A 40 -26.34 7.22 18.83
N SER A 41 -26.20 6.13 18.08
CA SER A 41 -24.90 5.52 17.76
C SER A 41 -24.07 6.43 16.86
N MET A 42 -24.70 7.05 15.86
CA MET A 42 -24.05 8.05 15.01
C MET A 42 -23.71 9.34 15.76
N LEU A 43 -24.62 9.85 16.60
CA LEU A 43 -24.43 11.10 17.33
C LEU A 43 -23.28 11.00 18.35
N TRP A 44 -23.15 9.84 19.02
CA TRP A 44 -22.02 9.54 19.88
C TRP A 44 -20.70 9.52 19.09
N ALA A 45 -20.66 8.82 17.94
CA ALA A 45 -19.47 8.75 17.09
C ALA A 45 -19.00 10.13 16.61
N LEU A 46 -19.96 11.03 16.33
CA LEU A 46 -19.68 12.38 15.87
C LEU A 46 -19.10 13.29 16.98
N ASN A 47 -19.72 13.27 18.17
CA ASN A 47 -19.48 14.27 19.21
C ASN A 47 -18.55 13.81 20.34
N GLU A 48 -18.61 12.52 20.69
CA GLU A 48 -18.10 12.03 21.97
C GLU A 48 -16.97 11.00 21.84
N ALA A 49 -16.88 10.28 20.72
CA ALA A 49 -15.96 9.16 20.61
C ALA A 49 -14.46 9.56 20.59
N PRO A 50 -13.58 8.78 21.26
CA PRO A 50 -12.14 9.02 21.27
C PRO A 50 -11.48 8.50 19.98
N THR A 51 -11.42 9.34 18.96
CA THR A 51 -10.79 9.01 17.66
C THR A 51 -9.39 9.61 17.49
N GLY A 52 -8.80 10.18 18.55
CA GLY A 52 -7.39 10.65 18.53
C GLY A 52 -7.08 11.73 17.47
N LYS A 53 -8.05 12.59 17.14
CA LYS A 53 -7.98 13.60 16.06
C LYS A 53 -7.84 13.03 14.63
N ASP A 54 -8.14 11.74 14.44
CA ASP A 54 -8.10 11.10 13.13
C ASP A 54 -9.47 11.21 12.42
N ALA A 55 -9.55 12.08 11.41
CA ALA A 55 -10.79 12.35 10.67
C ALA A 55 -11.32 11.09 9.96
N THR A 56 -10.44 10.29 9.34
CA THR A 56 -10.84 9.06 8.65
C THR A 56 -11.37 8.02 9.63
N ALA A 57 -10.72 7.86 10.80
CA ALA A 57 -11.22 6.96 11.84
C ALA A 57 -12.61 7.39 12.33
N LYS A 58 -12.84 8.71 12.47
CA LYS A 58 -14.15 9.25 12.82
C LYS A 58 -15.23 8.95 11.78
N VAL A 59 -14.94 9.14 10.49
CA VAL A 59 -15.89 8.80 9.41
C VAL A 59 -16.23 7.32 9.42
N ILE A 60 -15.24 6.44 9.58
CA ILE A 60 -15.46 4.98 9.68
C ILE A 60 -16.31 4.63 10.91
N LEU A 61 -16.09 5.30 12.04
CA LEU A 61 -16.88 5.08 13.25
C LEU A 61 -18.33 5.54 13.10
N ILE A 62 -18.57 6.69 12.46
CA ILE A 62 -19.92 7.17 12.12
C ILE A 62 -20.60 6.17 11.18
N ALA A 63 -19.87 5.68 10.17
CA ALA A 63 -20.37 4.65 9.26
C ALA A 63 -20.70 3.35 10.00
N LEU A 64 -19.93 2.92 11.00
CA LEU A 64 -20.32 1.79 11.85
C LEU A 64 -21.58 2.07 12.66
N GLY A 65 -21.75 3.31 13.15
CA GLY A 65 -22.93 3.78 13.86
C GLY A 65 -24.24 3.61 13.10
N ASP A 66 -24.21 3.84 11.79
CA ASP A 66 -25.38 3.70 10.90
C ASP A 66 -25.84 2.24 10.77
N TYR A 67 -24.92 1.28 10.93
CA TYR A 67 -25.19 -0.17 10.84
C TYR A 67 -25.36 -0.83 12.21
N ALA A 68 -25.24 -0.07 13.30
CA ALA A 68 -25.35 -0.57 14.66
C ALA A 68 -26.77 -0.48 15.19
N ASN A 69 -27.10 -1.41 16.08
CA ASN A 69 -28.32 -1.35 16.87
C ASN A 69 -28.34 -0.11 17.79
N PRO A 70 -29.50 0.26 18.37
CA PRO A 70 -29.65 1.37 19.32
C PRO A 70 -28.75 1.33 20.57
N ASP A 71 -28.32 0.14 20.96
CA ASP A 71 -27.38 -0.12 22.05
C ASP A 71 -25.91 -0.09 21.62
N GLY A 72 -25.65 0.13 20.33
CA GLY A 72 -24.33 0.16 19.71
C GLY A 72 -23.83 -1.20 19.24
N THR A 73 -24.62 -2.27 19.33
CA THR A 73 -24.15 -3.63 18.99
C THR A 73 -24.39 -4.00 17.54
N GLY A 74 -23.68 -5.03 17.07
CA GLY A 74 -24.08 -5.77 15.87
C GLY A 74 -23.85 -5.03 14.54
N ALA A 75 -22.88 -4.12 14.45
CA ALA A 75 -22.52 -3.46 13.20
C ALA A 75 -21.58 -4.33 12.36
N TYR A 76 -22.01 -4.80 11.19
CA TYR A 76 -21.18 -5.64 10.32
C TYR A 76 -21.10 -5.20 8.85
N PRO A 77 -20.92 -3.89 8.54
CA PRO A 77 -20.69 -3.48 7.17
C PRO A 77 -19.41 -4.12 6.62
N SER A 78 -19.43 -4.51 5.35
CA SER A 78 -18.25 -5.06 4.68
C SER A 78 -17.12 -4.01 4.59
N LEU A 79 -15.88 -4.48 4.47
CA LEU A 79 -14.74 -3.58 4.18
C LEU A 79 -14.95 -2.78 2.88
N ALA A 80 -15.66 -3.34 1.91
CA ALA A 80 -15.99 -2.64 0.66
C ALA A 80 -16.99 -1.51 0.91
N THR A 81 -18.00 -1.75 1.75
CA THR A 81 -18.99 -0.77 2.16
C THR A 81 -18.34 0.40 2.89
N LEU A 82 -17.51 0.11 3.90
CA LEU A 82 -16.77 1.14 4.64
C LEU A 82 -15.78 1.91 3.75
N SER A 83 -15.13 1.23 2.81
CA SER A 83 -14.21 1.85 1.84
C SER A 83 -14.94 2.86 0.95
N ARG A 84 -16.15 2.52 0.50
CA ARG A 84 -16.99 3.41 -0.31
C ARG A 84 -17.51 4.61 0.51
N ILE A 85 -17.97 4.38 1.74
CA ILE A 85 -18.53 5.45 2.58
C ILE A 85 -17.44 6.44 3.03
N ALA A 86 -16.26 5.94 3.40
CA ALA A 86 -15.18 6.76 3.92
C ALA A 86 -14.20 7.25 2.84
N GLU A 87 -14.45 6.94 1.56
CA GLU A 87 -13.62 7.31 0.40
C GLU A 87 -12.13 6.97 0.55
N VAL A 88 -11.84 5.83 1.18
CA VAL A 88 -10.48 5.35 1.41
C VAL A 88 -10.31 3.90 1.01
N SER A 89 -9.05 3.47 0.80
CA SER A 89 -8.76 2.09 0.47
C SER A 89 -9.22 1.11 1.58
N ARG A 90 -9.56 -0.13 1.20
CA ARG A 90 -9.85 -1.22 2.15
C ARG A 90 -8.73 -1.43 3.18
N ARG A 91 -7.48 -1.19 2.76
CA ARG A 91 -6.30 -1.24 3.63
C ARG A 91 -6.34 -0.17 4.71
N THR A 92 -6.71 1.04 4.35
CA THR A 92 -6.91 2.16 5.29
C THR A 92 -8.04 1.83 6.26
N VAL A 93 -9.16 1.30 5.77
CA VAL A 93 -10.27 0.86 6.63
C VAL A 93 -9.80 -0.15 7.68
N GLN A 94 -9.09 -1.21 7.27
CA GLN A 94 -8.55 -2.21 8.20
C GLN A 94 -7.62 -1.60 9.25
N TYR A 95 -6.76 -0.65 8.85
CA TYR A 95 -5.87 0.05 9.77
C TYR A 95 -6.64 0.90 10.79
N LYS A 96 -7.63 1.67 10.33
CA LYS A 96 -8.43 2.55 11.19
C LYS A 96 -9.36 1.77 12.12
N LEU A 97 -9.89 0.62 11.69
CA LEU A 97 -10.63 -0.29 12.58
C LEU A 97 -9.75 -0.79 13.74
N ARG A 98 -8.51 -1.20 13.47
CA ARG A 98 -7.55 -1.56 14.53
C ARG A 98 -7.23 -0.38 15.45
N LEU A 99 -7.16 0.83 14.91
CA LEU A 99 -6.93 2.04 15.71
C LEU A 99 -8.11 2.32 16.65
N LEU A 100 -9.35 2.23 16.15
CA LEU A 100 -10.57 2.41 16.94
C LEU A 100 -10.75 1.31 17.99
N GLU A 101 -10.32 0.09 17.69
CA GLU A 101 -10.32 -1.02 18.65
C GLU A 101 -9.30 -0.74 19.78
N ARG A 102 -8.08 -0.34 19.43
CA ARG A 102 -7.04 0.04 20.40
C ARG A 102 -7.41 1.23 21.27
N SER A 103 -8.14 2.20 20.72
CA SER A 103 -8.64 3.35 21.50
C SER A 103 -9.83 3.00 22.38
N GLY A 104 -10.35 1.77 22.29
CA GLY A 104 -11.54 1.35 23.02
C GLY A 104 -12.82 2.02 22.51
N ALA A 105 -12.84 2.55 21.29
CA ALA A 105 -14.07 3.08 20.67
C ALA A 105 -14.96 1.96 20.13
N ILE A 106 -14.36 0.85 19.68
CA ILE A 106 -15.09 -0.34 19.19
C ILE A 106 -14.51 -1.63 19.79
N ARG A 107 -15.27 -2.71 19.71
CA ARG A 107 -14.84 -4.08 20.03
C ARG A 107 -15.47 -5.09 19.08
N HIS A 108 -14.93 -6.30 19.01
CA HIS A 108 -15.60 -7.39 18.31
C HIS A 108 -16.97 -7.70 18.95
N GLY A 109 -18.02 -7.70 18.13
CA GLY A 109 -19.39 -8.09 18.51
C GLY A 109 -19.68 -9.57 18.27
N ASP A 110 -20.95 -9.96 18.32
CA ASP A 110 -21.37 -11.35 18.09
C ASP A 110 -21.24 -11.75 16.61
N GLN A 111 -20.17 -12.48 16.28
CA GLN A 111 -19.88 -12.94 14.91
C GLN A 111 -20.93 -13.92 14.37
N ARG A 112 -21.79 -14.50 15.23
CA ARG A 112 -22.88 -15.38 14.80
C ARG A 112 -23.92 -14.63 13.96
N LEU A 113 -24.05 -13.31 14.13
CA LEU A 113 -24.94 -12.48 13.31
C LEU A 113 -24.59 -12.54 11.83
N ALA A 114 -23.32 -12.75 11.47
CA ALA A 114 -22.87 -12.90 10.08
C ALA A 114 -22.82 -14.38 9.62
N SER A 115 -23.28 -15.34 10.44
CA SER A 115 -23.13 -16.76 10.14
C SER A 115 -23.99 -17.29 9.01
N TYR A 116 -25.05 -16.56 8.62
CA TYR A 116 -25.88 -16.89 7.47
C TYR A 116 -25.15 -16.66 6.13
N LEU A 117 -24.06 -15.89 6.13
CA LEU A 117 -23.26 -15.61 4.93
C LEU A 117 -22.24 -16.73 4.65
N PRO A 118 -21.83 -16.95 3.39
CA PRO A 118 -20.75 -17.89 3.05
C PRO A 118 -19.43 -17.48 3.72
N GLY A 119 -18.62 -18.45 4.19
CA GLY A 119 -17.40 -18.19 4.97
C GLY A 119 -16.44 -17.16 4.37
N ASN A 120 -16.31 -17.14 3.04
CA ASN A 120 -15.42 -16.21 2.33
C ASN A 120 -15.95 -14.77 2.26
N HIS A 121 -17.19 -14.53 2.68
CA HIS A 121 -17.89 -13.25 2.56
C HIS A 121 -18.44 -12.76 3.90
N ARG A 122 -18.13 -13.46 5.01
CA ARG A 122 -18.55 -13.05 6.34
C ARG A 122 -17.81 -11.79 6.78
N PRO A 123 -18.49 -10.64 6.93
CA PRO A 123 -17.87 -9.47 7.52
C PRO A 123 -17.65 -9.66 9.03
N THR A 124 -16.72 -8.91 9.58
CA THR A 124 -16.52 -8.83 11.03
C THR A 124 -17.64 -8.01 11.65
N VAL A 125 -18.27 -8.55 12.70
CA VAL A 125 -19.28 -7.85 13.51
C VAL A 125 -18.57 -7.01 14.59
N TRP A 126 -18.98 -5.76 14.75
CA TRP A 126 -18.43 -4.78 15.68
C TRP A 126 -19.51 -4.23 16.60
N ASP A 127 -19.13 -3.98 17.86
CA ASP A 127 -19.92 -3.23 18.81
C ASP A 127 -19.24 -1.90 19.13
N LEU A 128 -20.02 -0.83 19.19
CA LEU A 128 -19.61 0.52 19.58
C LEU A 128 -19.61 0.65 21.11
N ASN A 129 -18.55 1.22 21.67
CA ASN A 129 -18.46 1.50 23.09
C ASN A 129 -19.12 2.83 23.43
N LEU A 130 -20.46 2.90 23.37
CA LEU A 130 -21.24 4.12 23.63
C LEU A 130 -21.06 4.73 25.04
N ARG A 131 -20.41 4.01 25.96
CA ARG A 131 -20.08 4.48 27.32
C ARG A 131 -18.72 5.21 27.39
N THR A 132 -17.93 5.14 26.34
CA THR A 132 -16.62 5.78 26.25
C THR A 132 -16.78 7.19 25.70
N THR A 133 -16.35 8.19 26.45
CA THR A 133 -16.34 9.59 25.98
C THR A 133 -14.89 10.07 25.86
N ARG A 134 -14.66 11.07 25.02
CA ARG A 134 -13.38 11.76 24.81
C ARG A 134 -12.69 12.14 26.14
N HIS A 135 -13.48 12.58 27.13
CA HIS A 135 -12.97 12.96 28.45
C HIS A 135 -12.49 11.76 29.29
N ARG A 136 -13.15 10.59 29.19
CA ARG A 136 -12.78 9.41 29.99
C ARG A 136 -11.53 8.69 29.44
N ALA A 137 -11.28 8.80 28.14
CA ALA A 137 -10.09 8.25 27.51
C ALA A 137 -8.82 9.06 27.87
N GLU A 138 -8.95 10.36 28.12
CA GLU A 138 -7.85 11.24 28.53
C GLU A 138 -7.46 11.03 30.00
N ASP A 139 -8.42 10.78 30.90
CA ASP A 139 -8.17 10.52 32.33
C ASP A 139 -7.38 9.23 32.63
N THR A 140 -7.29 8.30 31.66
CA THR A 140 -6.52 7.05 31.84
C THR A 140 -5.02 7.24 31.56
N THR A 141 -4.59 8.46 31.21
CA THR A 141 -3.18 8.77 30.87
C THR A 141 -2.41 9.47 32.00
N VAL A 142 -3.03 9.75 33.15
CA VAL A 142 -2.34 10.35 34.31
C VAL A 142 -1.87 9.25 35.27
N THR A 143 -0.84 8.49 34.87
CA THR A 143 0.20 7.94 35.76
C THR A 143 1.38 7.44 34.90
N GLY A 144 2.40 8.29 34.79
CA GLY A 144 3.80 7.89 34.54
C GLY A 144 4.27 7.73 33.09
N ALA A 145 4.57 8.85 32.42
CA ALA A 145 5.79 9.07 31.63
C ALA A 145 5.65 10.37 30.81
N ASP A 146 6.63 11.27 30.92
CA ASP A 146 6.65 12.60 30.32
C ASP A 146 6.43 12.62 28.79
N PRO A 147 5.65 13.58 28.24
CA PRO A 147 5.53 13.78 26.80
C PRO A 147 6.55 14.83 26.31
N ALA A 148 7.41 14.45 25.37
CA ALA A 148 8.11 15.41 24.52
C ALA A 148 7.21 15.80 23.31
N PRO A 149 7.24 17.06 22.84
CA PRO A 149 6.19 17.63 22.00
C PRO A 149 6.31 17.16 20.54
N VAL A 150 5.19 16.79 19.94
CA VAL A 150 5.10 16.56 18.49
C VAL A 150 4.37 17.73 17.84
N ASP A 151 5.14 18.55 17.13
CA ASP A 151 4.62 19.56 16.21
C ASP A 151 4.01 18.93 14.96
N VAL A 152 2.99 19.62 14.48
CA VAL A 152 2.01 19.22 13.47
C VAL A 152 2.53 19.52 12.05
N HIS A 153 2.00 18.76 11.09
CA HIS A 153 1.92 18.95 9.63
C HIS A 153 2.91 18.19 8.74
N ARG A 154 2.39 17.12 8.10
CA ARG A 154 2.43 17.01 6.63
C ARG A 154 1.33 16.09 6.12
N ASP A 155 0.47 16.65 5.26
CA ASP A 155 -0.63 15.98 4.58
C ASP A 155 -0.15 14.93 3.55
N ALA A 156 -1.02 13.94 3.37
CA ALA A 156 -1.26 13.17 2.15
C ALA A 156 -0.08 12.48 1.42
N ALA A 157 0.13 11.19 1.71
CA ALA A 157 0.21 10.14 0.69
C ALA A 157 0.09 8.74 1.33
N SER A 158 -0.84 7.94 0.81
CA SER A 158 -1.18 6.59 1.27
C SER A 158 -0.21 5.51 0.79
N ALA A 159 -0.15 4.45 1.61
CA ALA A 159 0.13 3.03 1.27
C ALA A 159 1.62 2.67 1.07
N VAL A 160 2.23 1.65 1.69
CA VAL A 160 1.80 0.31 2.15
C VAL A 160 2.87 -0.18 3.13
N GLN A 161 2.51 -0.72 4.31
CA GLN A 161 3.31 -1.81 4.91
C GLN A 161 2.41 -2.71 5.74
N GLY A 162 2.27 -3.96 5.28
CA GLY A 162 1.58 -5.02 5.99
C GLY A 162 2.59 -5.88 6.70
N CYS A 163 2.22 -6.20 7.94
CA CYS A 163 2.45 -7.46 8.63
C CYS A 163 3.90 -7.79 9.02
N ASN A 164 4.17 -7.71 10.32
CA ASN A 164 4.62 -8.86 11.08
C ASN A 164 3.88 -8.88 12.42
N HIS A 165 3.07 -9.91 12.63
CA HIS A 165 2.47 -10.24 13.90
C HIS A 165 3.42 -11.21 14.62
N SER A 166 3.75 -10.92 15.88
CA SER A 166 4.58 -11.74 16.77
C SER A 166 3.96 -13.12 17.03
N PRO A 167 4.73 -14.03 17.65
CA PRO A 167 4.19 -14.88 18.69
C PRO A 167 4.81 -14.56 20.05
N VAL A 168 3.95 -14.63 21.06
CA VAL A 168 4.24 -14.48 22.48
C VAL A 168 4.65 -15.85 23.02
N ASP A 169 5.68 -15.89 23.85
CA ASP A 169 6.07 -17.06 24.64
C ASP A 169 5.03 -17.34 25.74
N MET A 170 4.51 -18.56 25.79
CA MET A 170 3.97 -19.17 27.01
C MET A 170 4.45 -20.62 27.09
N GLN A 171 5.36 -20.86 28.01
CA GLN A 171 5.66 -22.20 28.54
C GLN A 171 4.51 -22.63 29.45
N HIS A 172 4.12 -23.92 29.42
CA HIS A 172 3.75 -24.77 30.56
C HIS A 172 3.15 -26.10 30.05
N GLY A 173 3.55 -27.21 30.69
CA GLY A 173 2.71 -28.42 30.79
C GLY A 173 3.24 -29.68 30.11
N ALA A 174 3.90 -30.53 30.90
CA ALA A 174 4.38 -31.85 30.55
C ALA A 174 3.26 -32.88 30.31
N HIS A 175 3.40 -33.73 29.28
CA HIS A 175 3.12 -35.17 29.35
C HIS A 175 3.65 -35.85 28.07
N GLU A 176 4.75 -36.60 28.18
CA GLU A 176 5.05 -37.72 27.28
C GLU A 176 4.45 -38.97 27.94
N PRO A 177 3.86 -39.93 27.19
CA PRO A 177 4.71 -40.94 26.57
C PRO A 177 4.19 -41.62 25.28
N TYR A 178 5.12 -42.37 24.68
CA TYR A 178 4.95 -43.52 23.76
C TYR A 178 4.93 -43.25 22.26
N ASN A 179 6.06 -43.63 21.63
CA ASN A 179 6.24 -43.77 20.19
C ASN A 179 6.59 -45.23 19.88
N PRO A 180 5.79 -45.95 19.06
CA PRO A 180 6.26 -47.18 18.45
C PRO A 180 6.35 -47.05 16.92
N THR A 181 7.43 -47.64 16.42
CA THR A 181 7.68 -48.09 15.04
C THR A 181 8.33 -47.10 14.07
N ASN A 182 9.65 -47.28 13.98
CA ASN A 182 10.50 -47.00 12.83
C ASN A 182 9.88 -47.55 11.54
N ASN A 183 9.76 -46.72 10.51
CA ASN A 183 9.72 -47.16 9.13
C ASN A 183 10.86 -46.48 8.36
N PRO A 184 11.83 -47.22 7.79
CA PRO A 184 12.94 -46.63 7.06
C PRO A 184 12.52 -46.42 5.60
N GLY A 185 12.47 -45.16 5.15
CA GLY A 185 12.48 -44.89 3.71
C GLY A 185 11.52 -43.84 3.15
N GLU A 186 11.41 -42.66 3.76
CA GLU A 186 10.99 -41.47 3.01
C GLU A 186 11.89 -40.28 3.36
N ARG A 187 12.87 -39.98 2.49
CA ARG A 187 13.62 -38.72 2.58
C ARG A 187 12.69 -37.58 2.19
N LEU A 188 12.07 -36.96 3.18
CA LEU A 188 11.36 -35.69 3.02
C LEU A 188 12.29 -34.65 2.36
N PRO A 189 11.80 -33.85 1.40
CA PRO A 189 12.63 -32.86 0.71
C PRO A 189 13.21 -31.89 1.74
N HIS A 190 14.52 -31.63 1.65
CA HIS A 190 15.22 -30.71 2.55
C HIS A 190 14.46 -29.39 2.64
N ARG A 191 13.93 -29.11 3.83
CA ARG A 191 13.22 -27.88 4.17
C ARG A 191 14.15 -26.71 3.81
N ARG A 192 13.80 -25.94 2.76
CA ARG A 192 14.55 -24.73 2.38
C ARG A 192 14.69 -23.86 3.63
N ARG A 193 15.93 -23.61 4.06
CA ARG A 193 16.19 -22.73 5.19
C ARG A 193 15.50 -21.39 4.93
N ARG A 194 14.74 -20.90 5.91
CA ARG A 194 14.13 -19.59 5.81
C ARG A 194 15.25 -18.55 5.67
N PRO A 195 15.12 -17.59 4.74
CA PRO A 195 16.10 -16.52 4.60
C PRO A 195 16.29 -15.76 5.91
N THR A 196 17.53 -15.53 6.30
CA THR A 196 17.86 -14.72 7.47
C THR A 196 17.49 -13.27 7.16
N MET A 197 16.66 -12.66 8.01
CA MET A 197 16.36 -11.22 7.91
C MET A 197 17.47 -10.43 8.57
N SER A 198 17.91 -9.34 7.94
CA SER A 198 18.92 -8.44 8.50
C SER A 198 18.52 -6.99 8.28
N GLY A 199 19.01 -6.09 9.14
CA GLY A 199 18.91 -4.64 8.93
C GLY A 199 19.79 -4.19 7.75
N ILE A 200 19.66 -2.93 7.32
CA ILE A 200 20.36 -2.41 6.12
C ILE A 200 21.88 -2.28 6.30
N GLY A 201 22.35 -1.99 7.52
CA GLY A 201 23.78 -1.91 7.84
C GLY A 201 24.57 -1.00 6.87
N ASP A 202 25.69 -1.53 6.38
CA ASP A 202 26.60 -0.86 5.43
C ASP A 202 26.31 -1.19 3.96
N TRP A 203 25.15 -1.80 3.67
CA TRP A 203 24.78 -2.14 2.31
C TRP A 203 24.71 -0.89 1.41
N ARG A 204 25.24 -0.99 0.20
CA ARG A 204 25.27 0.06 -0.82
C ARG A 204 24.80 -0.49 -2.17
N PRO A 205 24.21 0.35 -3.05
CA PRO A 205 23.85 -0.05 -4.40
C PRO A 205 25.08 -0.49 -5.20
N ASP A 206 24.92 -1.55 -6.00
CA ASP A 206 25.92 -2.03 -6.94
C ASP A 206 25.75 -1.43 -8.35
N SER A 207 26.66 -1.79 -9.27
CA SER A 207 26.61 -1.36 -10.67
C SER A 207 25.31 -1.71 -11.39
N ALA A 208 24.62 -2.80 -11.01
CA ALA A 208 23.35 -3.19 -11.60
C ALA A 208 22.20 -2.25 -11.16
N HIS A 209 22.25 -1.74 -9.93
CA HIS A 209 21.31 -0.72 -9.47
C HIS A 209 21.51 0.62 -10.19
N HIS A 210 22.76 1.05 -10.39
CA HIS A 210 23.08 2.24 -11.18
C HIS A 210 22.59 2.10 -12.63
N ALA A 211 22.79 0.93 -13.26
CA ALA A 211 22.28 0.65 -14.60
C ALA A 211 20.74 0.71 -14.68
N LEU A 212 20.05 0.15 -13.68
CA LEU A 212 18.58 0.21 -13.60
C LEU A 212 18.08 1.63 -13.40
N ALA A 213 18.67 2.40 -12.49
CA ALA A 213 18.32 3.81 -12.26
C ALA A 213 18.53 4.65 -13.53
N THR A 214 19.63 4.42 -14.26
CA THR A 214 19.90 5.07 -15.55
C THR A 214 18.81 4.75 -16.58
N THR A 215 18.41 3.48 -16.68
CA THR A 215 17.34 3.04 -17.59
C THR A 215 16.00 3.70 -17.26
N LEU A 216 15.74 3.95 -15.97
CA LEU A 216 14.52 4.59 -15.48
C LEU A 216 14.62 6.13 -15.46
N GLY A 217 15.77 6.70 -15.82
CA GLY A 217 16.01 8.15 -15.77
C GLY A 217 16.02 8.72 -14.36
N LEU A 218 16.50 7.95 -13.38
CA LEU A 218 16.50 8.28 -11.95
C LEU A 218 17.91 8.54 -11.42
N ASP A 219 18.00 9.44 -10.44
CA ASP A 219 19.24 9.66 -9.70
C ASP A 219 19.42 8.52 -8.68
N CYS A 220 20.35 7.61 -8.96
CA CYS A 220 20.56 6.42 -8.13
C CYS A 220 20.99 6.77 -6.71
N ASP A 221 21.85 7.77 -6.54
CA ASP A 221 22.42 8.14 -5.24
C ASP A 221 21.39 8.89 -4.39
N ALA A 222 20.63 9.80 -5.01
CA ALA A 222 19.54 10.47 -4.33
C ALA A 222 18.42 9.49 -3.91
N GLU A 223 18.10 8.51 -4.75
CA GLU A 223 17.13 7.47 -4.40
C GLU A 223 17.65 6.51 -3.34
N PHE A 224 18.95 6.20 -3.33
CA PHE A 224 19.57 5.41 -2.26
C PHE A 224 19.53 6.13 -0.92
N ALA A 225 19.81 7.43 -0.86
CA ALA A 225 19.73 8.21 0.38
C ALA A 225 18.33 8.14 1.00
N LYS A 226 17.28 8.39 0.20
CA LYS A 226 15.89 8.27 0.64
C LYS A 226 15.54 6.84 1.10
N PHE A 227 16.01 5.85 0.35
CA PHE A 227 15.78 4.44 0.67
C PHE A 227 16.42 4.06 2.01
N ARG A 228 17.67 4.51 2.26
CA ARG A 228 18.40 4.27 3.50
C ARG A 228 17.72 4.94 4.68
N ASP A 229 17.35 6.21 4.57
CA ASP A 229 16.65 6.95 5.64
C ASP A 229 15.32 6.29 6.00
N ARG A 230 14.56 5.83 4.99
CA ARG A 230 13.33 5.07 5.22
C ARG A 230 13.60 3.74 5.93
N CYS A 231 14.63 3.00 5.54
CA CYS A 231 14.94 1.72 6.19
C CYS A 231 15.36 1.91 7.65
N LEU A 232 16.12 2.96 7.97
CA LEU A 232 16.55 3.28 9.32
C LEU A 232 15.37 3.78 10.18
N SER A 233 14.57 4.72 9.68
CA SER A 233 13.43 5.27 10.43
C SER A 233 12.33 4.26 10.73
N SER A 234 12.12 3.29 9.84
CA SER A 234 11.10 2.24 10.01
C SER A 234 11.64 0.94 10.63
N ALA A 235 12.93 0.90 10.99
CA ALA A 235 13.64 -0.30 11.43
C ALA A 235 13.40 -1.50 10.49
N GLN A 236 13.40 -1.25 9.18
CA GLN A 236 13.10 -2.26 8.18
C GLN A 236 14.19 -3.34 8.17
N VAL A 237 13.76 -4.60 8.09
CA VAL A 237 14.62 -5.76 7.87
C VAL A 237 14.27 -6.42 6.54
N SER A 238 15.27 -6.95 5.85
CA SER A 238 15.09 -7.67 4.58
C SER A 238 16.02 -8.88 4.49
N ALA A 239 15.63 -9.87 3.70
CA ALA A 239 16.52 -10.95 3.26
C ALA A 239 17.43 -10.53 2.12
N ASP A 240 16.98 -9.58 1.31
CA ASP A 240 17.57 -9.25 0.04
C ASP A 240 17.40 -7.74 -0.18
N TRP A 241 18.46 -7.01 0.14
CA TRP A 241 18.50 -5.56 0.01
C TRP A 241 18.53 -5.13 -1.46
N ASP A 242 19.11 -5.93 -2.35
CA ASP A 242 19.16 -5.66 -3.79
C ASP A 242 17.76 -5.72 -4.42
N ALA A 243 16.99 -6.76 -4.10
CA ALA A 243 15.59 -6.85 -4.53
C ALA A 243 14.74 -5.72 -3.92
N SER A 244 14.99 -5.38 -2.66
CA SER A 244 14.28 -4.30 -1.96
C SER A 244 14.52 -2.95 -2.63
N PHE A 245 15.76 -2.64 -3.01
CA PHE A 245 16.12 -1.38 -3.67
C PHE A 245 15.68 -1.34 -5.14
N ARG A 246 15.79 -2.44 -5.90
CA ARG A 246 15.22 -2.49 -7.27
C ARG A 246 13.71 -2.24 -7.27
N ASN A 247 12.99 -2.78 -6.30
CA ASN A 247 11.55 -2.53 -6.15
C ASN A 247 11.25 -1.09 -5.72
N TRP A 248 12.12 -0.49 -4.89
CA TRP A 248 12.05 0.94 -4.55
C TRP A 248 12.12 1.82 -5.81
N LEU A 249 13.12 1.61 -6.66
CA LEU A 249 13.30 2.40 -7.89
C LEU A 249 12.10 2.30 -8.83
N ARG A 250 11.59 1.08 -9.08
CA ARG A 250 10.43 0.87 -9.97
C ARG A 250 9.16 1.50 -9.42
N ARG A 251 8.85 1.24 -8.14
CA ARG A 251 7.61 1.72 -7.52
C ARG A 251 7.62 3.22 -7.24
N GLY A 252 8.80 3.76 -6.92
CA GLY A 252 8.98 5.19 -6.79
C GLY A 252 8.67 5.92 -8.10
N LEU A 253 9.07 5.36 -9.24
CA LEU A 253 8.76 5.90 -10.56
C LEU A 253 7.26 5.82 -10.87
N GLU A 254 6.62 4.66 -10.62
CA GLU A 254 5.16 4.48 -10.79
C GLU A 254 4.35 5.53 -10.01
N LEU A 255 4.83 5.92 -8.83
CA LEU A 255 4.17 6.87 -7.95
C LEU A 255 4.65 8.33 -8.17
N ASN A 256 5.56 8.57 -9.12
CA ASN A 256 6.17 9.88 -9.36
C ASN A 256 6.83 10.52 -8.11
N LEU A 257 7.38 9.71 -7.21
CA LEU A 257 8.05 10.15 -5.97
C LEU A 257 9.59 10.17 -6.09
N THR A 258 10.11 9.74 -7.23
CA THR A 258 11.55 9.63 -7.51
C THR A 258 12.17 10.96 -7.94
N VAL A 259 13.41 11.19 -7.52
CA VAL A 259 14.28 12.21 -8.10
C VAL A 259 14.65 11.71 -9.49
N LYS A 260 14.15 12.39 -10.51
CA LYS A 260 14.66 12.20 -11.87
C LYS A 260 16.15 12.55 -11.86
N ALA A 261 16.96 11.72 -12.51
CA ALA A 261 18.34 12.07 -12.78
C ALA A 261 18.33 13.48 -13.38
N ARG A 262 18.89 14.44 -12.65
CA ARG A 262 19.09 15.75 -13.23
C ARG A 262 20.11 15.50 -14.34
N HIS A 263 19.70 15.65 -15.59
CA HIS A 263 20.70 15.90 -16.62
C HIS A 263 21.58 17.03 -16.08
N PRO A 264 22.91 16.94 -16.20
CA PRO A 264 23.80 17.93 -15.60
C PRO A 264 23.56 19.38 -16.01
N SER A 265 22.60 19.68 -16.89
CA SER A 265 22.05 21.02 -17.03
C SER A 265 20.57 21.01 -17.37
N GLY A 266 19.83 21.94 -16.78
CA GLY A 266 18.40 22.17 -16.95
C GLY A 266 17.91 22.61 -18.34
N HIS A 267 18.65 22.38 -19.42
CA HIS A 267 18.14 22.41 -20.81
C HIS A 267 19.00 21.48 -21.67
N ALA A 268 18.36 20.73 -22.59
CA ALA A 268 19.07 20.05 -23.66
C ALA A 268 19.77 21.11 -24.52
N HIS A 269 21.08 21.19 -24.41
CA HIS A 269 21.91 22.10 -25.20
C HIS A 269 23.03 21.28 -25.84
N THR A 270 23.55 21.79 -26.96
CA THR A 270 24.67 21.17 -27.63
C THR A 270 25.94 21.49 -26.84
N HIS A 271 26.61 20.45 -26.37
CA HIS A 271 27.92 20.54 -25.74
C HIS A 271 28.95 20.98 -26.78
N THR A 272 29.61 22.09 -26.49
CA THR A 272 30.82 22.55 -27.20
C THR A 272 32.05 22.26 -26.33
N TRP A 273 33.26 22.37 -26.89
CA TRP A 273 34.51 22.14 -26.15
C TRP A 273 34.68 23.08 -24.93
N LYS A 274 34.02 24.24 -24.93
CA LYS A 274 34.02 25.22 -23.83
C LYS A 274 32.79 25.09 -22.90
N CYS A 275 31.98 24.05 -23.09
CA CYS A 275 30.83 23.82 -22.22
C CYS A 275 31.30 23.55 -20.78
N THR A 276 30.59 24.10 -19.79
CA THR A 276 30.89 23.90 -18.36
C THR A 276 31.03 22.43 -17.99
N HIS A 277 30.26 21.53 -18.62
CA HIS A 277 30.36 20.08 -18.40
C HIS A 277 31.66 19.47 -18.92
N VAL A 278 32.10 19.89 -20.11
CA VAL A 278 33.35 19.42 -20.73
C VAL A 278 34.54 19.89 -19.92
N LEU A 279 34.50 21.15 -19.47
CA LEU A 279 35.54 21.73 -18.62
C LEU A 279 35.57 21.06 -17.24
N ALA A 280 34.42 20.84 -16.60
CA ALA A 280 34.34 20.14 -15.32
C ALA A 280 34.92 18.72 -15.38
N LEU A 281 34.58 17.95 -16.42
CA LEU A 281 35.10 16.59 -16.62
C LEU A 281 36.61 16.56 -16.90
N LEU A 282 37.15 17.59 -17.54
CA LEU A 282 38.59 17.74 -17.80
C LEU A 282 39.33 18.47 -16.67
N ARG A 283 38.63 18.84 -15.59
CA ARG A 283 39.15 19.66 -14.48
C ARG A 283 39.79 20.97 -14.95
N ARG A 284 39.15 21.61 -15.92
CA ARG A 284 39.51 22.93 -16.45
C ARG A 284 38.50 23.97 -15.99
N ASP A 285 38.95 25.19 -15.85
CA ASP A 285 38.13 26.40 -15.73
C ASP A 285 38.02 27.09 -17.09
N GLU A 286 37.23 28.17 -17.18
CA GLU A 286 37.08 28.90 -18.44
C GLU A 286 38.36 29.59 -18.91
N GLU A 287 39.27 29.91 -17.98
CA GLU A 287 40.53 30.62 -18.21
C GLU A 287 41.61 29.70 -18.79
N ASN A 288 41.63 28.42 -18.38
CA ASN A 288 42.53 27.39 -18.91
C ASN A 288 41.85 26.47 -19.95
N ALA A 289 40.67 26.86 -20.46
CA ALA A 289 39.93 26.11 -21.46
C ALA A 289 40.65 26.12 -22.82
N THR A 290 41.19 24.97 -23.22
CA THR A 290 41.81 24.78 -24.53
C THR A 290 40.90 23.99 -25.48
N PRO A 291 40.79 24.37 -26.77
CA PRO A 291 40.04 23.64 -27.79
C PRO A 291 40.84 22.42 -28.31
N ASP A 292 41.32 21.58 -27.41
CA ASP A 292 42.11 20.41 -27.77
C ASP A 292 41.24 19.26 -28.29
N GLY A 293 41.89 18.28 -28.95
CA GLY A 293 41.20 17.12 -29.50
C GLY A 293 40.41 16.33 -28.44
N LEU A 294 40.88 16.35 -27.18
CA LEU A 294 40.20 15.74 -26.05
C LEU A 294 38.89 16.46 -25.71
N ALA A 295 38.90 17.78 -25.52
CA ALA A 295 37.68 18.55 -25.22
C ALA A 295 36.65 18.48 -26.35
N VAL A 296 37.09 18.52 -27.60
CA VAL A 296 36.19 18.39 -28.77
C VAL A 296 35.59 16.99 -28.85
N THR A 297 36.37 15.94 -28.60
CA THR A 297 35.87 14.56 -28.65
C THR A 297 34.93 14.28 -27.47
N LEU A 298 35.26 14.77 -26.28
CA LEU A 298 34.40 14.69 -25.11
C LEU A 298 33.07 15.40 -25.32
N ALA A 299 33.08 16.60 -25.90
CA ALA A 299 31.85 17.33 -26.25
C ALA A 299 30.97 16.55 -27.24
N LYS A 300 31.57 15.96 -28.28
CA LYS A 300 30.85 15.10 -29.24
C LYS A 300 30.22 13.89 -28.56
N LEU A 301 30.95 13.24 -27.66
CA LEU A 301 30.46 12.10 -26.90
C LEU A 301 29.26 12.51 -26.04
N LEU A 302 29.33 13.58 -25.28
CA LEU A 302 28.20 14.06 -24.47
C LEU A 302 26.96 14.38 -25.32
N ASN A 303 27.15 14.94 -26.52
CA ASN A 303 26.05 15.18 -27.48
C ASN A 303 25.36 13.90 -27.98
N THR A 304 25.99 12.72 -27.85
CA THR A 304 25.34 11.43 -28.16
C THR A 304 24.45 10.91 -27.04
N GLY A 305 24.37 11.62 -25.91
CA GLY A 305 23.52 11.27 -24.77
C GLY A 305 24.15 10.28 -23.78
N ILE A 306 25.46 10.02 -23.87
CA ILE A 306 26.19 9.23 -22.86
C ILE A 306 26.55 10.10 -21.65
N THR A 307 26.72 9.46 -20.49
CA THR A 307 27.08 10.17 -19.25
C THR A 307 28.54 10.60 -19.26
N GLY A 308 28.90 11.59 -18.42
CA GLY A 308 30.29 12.05 -18.29
C GLY A 308 31.26 10.93 -17.94
N ILE A 309 30.87 10.05 -17.01
CA ILE A 309 31.66 8.87 -16.61
C ILE A 309 31.89 7.93 -17.80
N GLN A 310 30.83 7.62 -18.57
CA GLN A 310 30.95 6.77 -19.77
C GLN A 310 31.83 7.42 -20.85
N ALA A 311 31.77 8.73 -20.98
CA ALA A 311 32.61 9.47 -21.92
C ALA A 311 34.09 9.45 -21.51
N LEU A 312 34.39 9.62 -20.22
CA LEU A 312 35.75 9.49 -19.68
C LEU A 312 36.30 8.07 -19.88
N GLN A 313 35.52 7.03 -19.58
CA GLN A 313 35.90 5.63 -19.81
C GLN A 313 36.21 5.35 -21.28
N ARG A 314 35.42 5.89 -22.22
CA ARG A 314 35.68 5.74 -23.67
C ARG A 314 36.94 6.46 -24.13
N LEU A 315 37.33 7.52 -23.44
CA LEU A 315 38.57 8.26 -23.70
C LEU A 315 39.78 7.68 -22.94
N GLY A 316 39.59 6.63 -22.13
CA GLY A 316 40.64 6.08 -21.28
C GLY A 316 41.11 7.07 -20.21
N LEU A 317 40.26 8.02 -19.82
CA LEU A 317 40.55 9.02 -18.79
C LEU A 317 40.08 8.51 -17.42
N PRO A 318 40.82 8.84 -16.35
CA PRO A 318 40.47 8.42 -15.00
C PRO A 318 39.11 8.97 -14.58
N THR A 319 38.29 8.11 -14.00
CA THR A 319 37.02 8.50 -13.38
C THR A 319 37.26 8.85 -11.91
N ASP A 320 36.38 9.61 -11.26
CA ASP A 320 36.55 9.97 -9.83
C ASP A 320 36.67 8.73 -8.91
N ASP A 321 36.19 7.56 -9.34
CA ASP A 321 36.37 6.28 -8.66
C ASP A 321 37.82 5.74 -8.74
N ASP A 322 38.55 6.00 -9.82
CA ASP A 322 39.93 5.51 -10.02
C ASP A 322 40.97 6.24 -9.14
N LEU A 323 40.59 7.38 -8.56
CA LEU A 323 41.46 8.20 -7.71
C LEU A 323 41.22 7.97 -6.21
N SER A 324 40.28 7.08 -5.85
CA SER A 324 39.97 6.73 -4.45
C SER A 324 40.71 5.49 -3.94
N THR A 325 41.75 5.01 -4.63
CA THR A 325 42.62 3.94 -4.08
C THR A 325 44.05 3.99 -4.64
N PRO A 326 45.09 3.74 -3.82
CA PRO A 326 45.17 3.76 -2.36
C PRO A 326 45.73 5.08 -1.78
#